data_AF-A0A2E6N1J2-F1
#
_entry.id   AF-A0A2E6N1J2-F1
#
_cell.length_a   1.000
_cell.length_b   1.000
_cell.length_c   1.000
_cell.angle_alpha   90.00
_cell.angle_beta   90.00
_cell.angle_gamma   90.00
#
_symmetry.space_group_name_H-M   'P 1'
#
loop_
_entity.id
_entity.type
_entity.pdbx_description
1 polymer ?
#
loop_
_entity_poly.entity_id
_entity_poly.type
_entity_poly.pdbx_seq_one_letter_code
_entity_poly.pdbx_strand_id
1 'polypeptide(L)'
;MVLQQRNRLFLKQGGNLELLNETGIWIGAGVLLFCLLFVGWFLSGRKDTSDHSEREVNLTIDIEQLPTLPVTTIPFRLEIYGSPVRIRALVLAPIGRGQTLPSKEHLGNILNHFIPNFTSILDSHHPIFRRWPEQLSTSGFIQSFFNNLAIPNKGQGTIWCSIAGTIEVVGSSYLIGMVCSTDTPNSLSQITVERPGQWLDILRVHQA
;
A
#
# COMPACT_ATOMS: atom_id res chain seq x y z
N MET A 1 -11.35 -0.32 -99.26
CA MET A 1 -10.48 -1.51 -99.31
C MET A 1 -9.22 -1.17 -98.51
N VAL A 2 -9.22 -1.53 -97.23
CA VAL A 2 -8.22 -2.40 -96.59
C VAL A 2 -6.79 -1.90 -96.77
N LEU A 3 -6.17 -1.42 -95.69
CA LEU A 3 -4.98 -2.00 -95.05
C LEU A 3 -4.46 -0.97 -94.03
N GLN A 4 -4.41 -1.32 -92.74
CA GLN A 4 -3.19 -1.80 -92.07
C GLN A 4 -2.15 -0.69 -91.94
N GLN A 5 -1.46 -0.47 -90.84
CA GLN A 5 -1.30 -1.11 -89.53
C GLN A 5 -0.05 -0.42 -88.98
N ARG A 6 0.13 -0.39 -87.65
CA ARG A 6 1.46 -0.40 -86.99
C ARG A 6 2.29 0.88 -87.17
N ASN A 7 2.89 1.49 -86.18
CA ASN A 7 3.32 1.07 -84.85
C ASN A 7 3.64 2.38 -84.11
N ARG A 8 3.17 2.58 -82.87
CA ARG A 8 3.90 2.17 -81.66
C ARG A 8 5.34 2.73 -81.62
N LEU A 9 5.57 3.80 -80.86
CA LEU A 9 6.19 3.78 -79.52
C LEU A 9 6.72 5.16 -79.11
N PHE A 10 6.37 5.56 -77.88
CA PHE A 10 7.19 6.28 -76.90
C PHE A 10 7.51 7.74 -77.23
N LEU A 11 7.09 8.71 -76.42
CA LEU A 11 7.40 8.89 -74.99
C LEU A 11 6.12 9.35 -74.25
N LYS A 12 5.62 8.70 -73.19
CA LYS A 12 6.17 8.43 -71.85
C LYS A 12 6.55 9.70 -71.07
N GLN A 13 5.57 10.35 -70.44
CA GLN A 13 5.72 10.97 -69.11
C GLN A 13 4.37 11.49 -68.60
N GLY A 14 4.04 11.17 -67.35
CA GLY A 14 2.80 11.63 -66.69
C GLY A 14 2.11 10.60 -65.80
N GLY A 15 2.86 9.62 -65.28
CA GLY A 15 2.41 8.86 -64.11
C GLY A 15 2.80 9.60 -62.83
N ASN A 16 1.96 9.47 -61.80
CA ASN A 16 2.13 9.88 -60.39
C ASN A 16 1.54 11.23 -59.97
N LEU A 17 0.21 11.34 -59.98
CA LEU A 17 -0.48 12.28 -59.08
C LEU A 17 -1.56 11.64 -58.18
N GLU A 18 -1.88 10.35 -58.31
CA GLU A 18 -2.87 9.69 -57.44
C GLU A 18 -2.28 9.02 -56.17
N LEU A 19 -0.96 8.84 -56.09
CA LEU A 19 -0.31 8.15 -54.95
C LEU A 19 -0.04 9.03 -53.72
N LEU A 20 -0.31 10.34 -53.77
CA LEU A 20 -0.06 11.26 -52.65
C LEU A 20 -1.29 11.59 -51.81
N ASN A 21 -2.49 11.09 -52.16
CA ASN A 21 -3.71 11.37 -51.40
C ASN A 21 -4.09 10.25 -50.41
N GLU A 22 -3.55 9.04 -50.55
CA GLU A 22 -3.77 7.98 -49.56
C GLU A 22 -2.85 8.11 -48.34
N THR A 23 -1.66 8.71 -48.47
CA THR A 23 -0.71 8.83 -47.36
C THR A 23 -1.13 9.86 -46.30
N GLY A 24 -1.88 10.90 -46.70
CA GLY A 24 -2.33 11.94 -45.76
C GLY A 24 -3.35 11.45 -44.73
N ILE A 25 -4.20 10.49 -45.12
CA ILE A 25 -5.25 9.93 -44.26
C ILE A 25 -4.63 9.06 -43.14
N TRP A 26 -3.61 8.27 -43.46
CA TRP A 26 -2.91 7.43 -42.48
C TRP A 26 -2.09 8.23 -41.48
N ILE A 27 -1.47 9.34 -41.90
CA ILE A 27 -0.74 10.24 -41.00
C ILE A 27 -1.72 10.95 -40.06
N GLY A 28 -2.87 11.42 -40.57
CA GLY A 28 -3.92 12.03 -39.75
C GLY A 28 -4.49 11.06 -38.71
N ALA A 29 -4.78 9.82 -39.11
CA ALA A 29 -5.27 8.79 -38.21
C ALA A 29 -4.25 8.40 -37.14
N GLY A 30 -2.97 8.27 -37.51
CA GLY A 30 -1.88 7.94 -36.58
C GLY A 30 -1.65 9.03 -35.53
N VAL A 31 -1.64 10.31 -35.93
CA VAL A 31 -1.49 11.44 -35.01
C VAL A 31 -2.68 11.54 -34.05
N LEU A 32 -3.91 11.32 -34.55
CA LEU A 32 -5.11 11.39 -33.73
C LEU A 32 -5.18 10.24 -32.72
N LEU A 33 -4.80 9.02 -33.12
CA LEU A 33 -4.68 7.87 -32.22
C LEU A 33 -3.59 8.11 -31.17
N PHE A 34 -2.42 8.62 -31.56
CA PHE A 34 -1.34 8.92 -30.63
C PHE A 34 -1.72 10.01 -29.63
N CYS A 35 -2.39 11.08 -30.08
CA CYS A 35 -2.94 12.11 -29.19
C CYS A 35 -3.99 11.53 -28.23
N LEU A 36 -4.89 10.66 -28.68
CA LEU A 36 -5.88 10.01 -27.82
C LEU A 36 -5.22 9.09 -26.79
N LEU A 37 -4.21 8.32 -27.18
CA LEU A 37 -3.45 7.47 -26.26
C LEU A 37 -2.64 8.31 -25.28
N PHE A 38 -2.02 9.39 -25.73
CA PHE A 38 -1.22 10.27 -24.87
C PHE A 38 -2.11 11.05 -23.90
N VAL A 39 -3.26 11.57 -24.34
CA VAL A 39 -4.25 12.21 -23.46
C VAL A 39 -4.86 11.20 -22.51
N GLY A 40 -5.20 9.98 -22.98
CA GLY A 40 -5.68 8.91 -22.12
C GLY A 40 -4.66 8.48 -21.08
N TRP A 41 -3.38 8.40 -21.45
CA TRP A 41 -2.29 8.09 -20.53
C TRP A 41 -1.98 9.24 -19.56
N PHE A 42 -2.01 10.49 -20.04
CA PHE A 42 -1.78 11.69 -19.23
C PHE A 42 -2.95 11.96 -18.26
N LEU A 43 -4.19 11.66 -18.67
CA LEU A 43 -5.36 11.68 -17.79
C LEU A 43 -5.37 10.50 -16.82
N SER A 44 -4.91 9.32 -17.23
CA SER A 44 -4.79 8.15 -16.34
C SER A 44 -3.64 8.30 -15.33
N GLY A 45 -2.56 9.00 -15.68
CA GLY A 45 -1.46 9.36 -14.78
C GLY A 45 -1.81 10.48 -13.80
N ARG A 46 -2.96 11.14 -13.98
CA ARG A 46 -3.52 12.15 -13.07
C ARG A 46 -4.58 11.63 -12.13
N LYS A 47 -4.80 10.30 -12.09
CA LYS A 47 -5.66 9.66 -11.10
C LYS A 47 -4.92 9.41 -9.78
N ASP A 48 -4.24 10.45 -9.29
CA ASP A 48 -4.11 10.67 -7.85
C ASP A 48 -5.23 11.64 -7.47
N THR A 49 -6.46 11.24 -7.80
CA THR A 49 -7.66 11.83 -7.24
C THR A 49 -7.56 11.58 -5.75
N SER A 50 -7.27 12.67 -5.03
CA SER A 50 -7.74 12.95 -3.69
C SER A 50 -9.17 12.44 -3.55
N ASP A 51 -9.29 11.17 -3.18
CA ASP A 51 -10.55 10.49 -2.94
C ASP A 51 -10.99 10.89 -1.53
N HIS A 52 -11.40 12.15 -1.41
CA HIS A 52 -12.17 12.67 -0.29
C HIS A 52 -13.65 12.33 -0.51
N SER A 53 -13.93 11.14 -1.06
CA SER A 53 -15.21 10.49 -0.85
C SER A 53 -15.16 9.87 0.54
N GLU A 54 -16.18 10.13 1.34
CA GLU A 54 -16.53 9.37 2.54
C GLU A 54 -16.81 7.90 2.14
N ARG A 55 -15.78 7.17 1.69
CA ARG A 55 -15.77 5.72 1.85
C ARG A 55 -15.80 5.53 3.35
N GLU A 56 -16.93 5.03 3.84
CA GLU A 56 -17.06 4.45 5.16
C GLU A 56 -15.78 3.64 5.44
N VAL A 57 -14.89 4.22 6.26
CA VAL A 57 -13.55 3.66 6.43
C VAL A 57 -13.77 2.38 7.22
N ASN A 58 -13.63 1.24 6.55
CA ASN A 58 -13.76 -0.04 7.22
C ASN A 58 -12.60 -0.18 8.22
N LEU A 59 -12.91 0.06 9.49
CA LEU A 59 -11.98 -0.07 10.61
C LEU A 59 -11.82 -1.53 11.04
N THR A 60 -12.75 -2.41 10.66
CA THR A 60 -12.75 -3.81 11.06
C THR A 60 -11.54 -4.55 10.49
N ILE A 61 -10.83 -5.26 11.37
CA ILE A 61 -9.81 -6.22 10.98
C ILE A 61 -10.31 -7.59 11.39
N ASP A 62 -10.77 -8.34 10.40
CA ASP A 62 -11.17 -9.73 10.61
C ASP A 62 -9.90 -10.59 10.74
N ILE A 63 -9.62 -11.02 11.97
CA ILE A 63 -8.43 -11.78 12.32
C ILE A 63 -8.48 -13.18 11.74
N GLU A 64 -9.68 -13.76 11.58
CA GLU A 64 -9.83 -15.11 11.02
C GLU A 64 -9.48 -15.15 9.54
N GLN A 65 -9.56 -14.00 8.85
CA GLN A 65 -9.13 -13.85 7.46
C GLN A 65 -7.64 -13.54 7.29
N LEU A 66 -6.92 -13.30 8.39
CA LEU A 66 -5.48 -13.00 8.31
C LEU A 66 -4.67 -14.29 8.06
N PRO A 67 -3.69 -14.27 7.15
CA PRO A 67 -2.86 -15.45 6.88
C PRO A 67 -2.09 -15.93 8.13
N THR A 68 -2.25 -17.20 8.49
CA THR A 68 -1.54 -17.89 9.57
C THR A 68 -0.24 -18.53 9.07
N LEU A 69 0.73 -17.70 8.66
CA LEU A 69 2.08 -18.19 8.30
C LEU A 69 2.89 -18.54 9.56
N PRO A 70 3.98 -19.30 9.49
CA PRO A 70 4.89 -19.43 10.64
C PRO A 70 5.54 -18.10 11.01
N VAL A 71 6.02 -17.98 12.25
CA VAL A 71 6.85 -16.86 12.66
C VAL A 71 8.16 -16.87 11.88
N THR A 72 8.63 -15.68 11.51
CA THR A 72 9.90 -15.52 10.81
C THR A 72 10.94 -14.96 11.75
N THR A 73 12.11 -15.59 11.74
CA THR A 73 13.25 -15.20 12.56
C THR A 73 14.34 -14.49 11.76
N ILE A 74 14.29 -14.52 10.43
CA ILE A 74 15.34 -14.00 9.53
C ILE A 74 14.76 -12.91 8.62
N PRO A 75 15.46 -11.77 8.40
CA PRO A 75 16.75 -11.41 9.00
C PRO A 75 16.65 -10.93 10.45
N PHE A 76 15.44 -10.59 10.88
CA PHE A 76 15.17 -10.10 12.22
C PHE A 76 14.04 -10.90 12.86
N ARG A 77 14.21 -11.22 14.13
CA ARG A 77 13.20 -11.84 14.99
C ARG A 77 12.57 -10.75 15.86
N LEU A 78 11.27 -10.54 15.69
CA LEU A 78 10.47 -9.66 16.55
C LEU A 78 9.85 -10.47 17.70
N GLU A 79 9.90 -9.92 18.90
CA GLU A 79 9.25 -10.48 20.08
C GLU A 79 8.31 -9.48 20.73
N ILE A 80 7.22 -9.99 21.32
CA ILE A 80 6.36 -9.29 22.28
C ILE A 80 6.49 -10.01 23.62
N TYR A 81 6.98 -9.32 24.65
CA TYR A 81 7.23 -9.88 25.98
C TYR A 81 7.98 -11.23 25.94
N GLY A 82 9.01 -11.33 25.08
CA GLY A 82 9.82 -12.54 24.92
C GLY A 82 9.23 -13.61 23.99
N SER A 83 7.95 -13.49 23.59
CA SER A 83 7.34 -14.42 22.65
C SER A 83 7.64 -13.98 21.21
N PRO A 84 8.26 -14.84 20.37
CA PRO A 84 8.45 -14.51 18.97
C PRO A 84 7.12 -14.37 18.22
N VAL A 85 7.00 -13.29 17.44
CA VAL A 85 5.76 -12.92 16.75
C VAL A 85 6.00 -12.57 15.30
N ARG A 86 4.97 -12.77 14.48
CA ARG A 86 4.86 -12.22 13.13
C ARG A 86 3.74 -11.20 13.05
N ILE A 87 4.02 -10.04 12.49
CA ILE A 87 3.02 -8.97 12.29
C ILE A 87 2.12 -9.36 11.13
N ARG A 88 0.81 -9.24 11.32
CA ARG A 88 -0.23 -9.62 10.34
C ARG A 88 -1.05 -8.44 9.86
N ALA A 89 -1.29 -7.49 10.75
CA ALA A 89 -1.87 -6.22 10.37
C ALA A 89 -1.11 -5.10 11.08
N LEU A 90 -0.96 -3.98 10.37
CA LEU A 90 -0.41 -2.74 10.89
C LEU A 90 -1.41 -1.63 10.61
N VAL A 91 -1.86 -0.97 11.66
CA VAL A 91 -2.75 0.19 11.63
C VAL A 91 -1.94 1.43 11.98
N LEU A 92 -2.10 2.49 11.19
CA LEU A 92 -1.60 3.82 11.53
C LEU A 92 -2.73 4.84 11.46
N ALA A 93 -2.74 5.76 12.44
CA ALA A 93 -3.62 6.91 12.46
C ALA A 93 -2.87 8.19 12.88
N PRO A 94 -3.23 9.35 12.33
CA PRO A 94 -2.81 10.63 12.90
C PRO A 94 -3.56 10.90 14.22
N ILE A 95 -2.92 11.64 15.13
CA ILE A 95 -3.54 12.10 16.38
C ILE A 95 -3.68 13.62 16.37
N GLY A 96 -4.82 14.12 16.86
CA GLY A 96 -5.15 15.54 16.85
C GLY A 96 -6.05 15.91 15.68
N ARG A 97 -6.14 17.22 15.39
CA ARG A 97 -7.04 17.77 14.36
C ARG A 97 -6.24 18.28 13.17
N GLY A 98 -6.76 18.02 11.97
CA GLY A 98 -6.15 18.46 10.71
C GLY A 98 -4.80 17.80 10.44
N GLN A 99 -4.51 16.68 11.12
CA GLN A 99 -3.26 15.96 10.98
C GLN A 99 -3.43 14.85 9.94
N THR A 100 -2.43 14.69 9.09
CA THR A 100 -2.41 13.62 8.09
C THR A 100 -1.23 12.71 8.34
N LEU A 101 -1.36 11.45 7.90
CA LEU A 101 -0.19 10.58 7.86
C LEU A 101 0.79 11.10 6.81
N PRO A 102 2.09 10.99 7.07
CA PRO A 102 3.12 11.39 6.12
C PRO A 102 3.05 10.56 4.84
N SER A 103 3.65 11.08 3.76
CA SER A 103 3.73 10.35 2.49
C SER A 103 4.44 9.00 2.66
N LYS A 104 4.17 8.05 1.76
CA LYS A 104 4.73 6.68 1.84
C LYS A 104 6.26 6.68 1.95
N GLU A 105 6.93 7.61 1.28
CA GLU A 105 8.38 7.79 1.30
C GLU A 105 8.91 8.14 2.69
N HIS A 106 8.24 9.07 3.39
CA HIS A 106 8.63 9.50 4.73
C HIS A 106 8.19 8.51 5.82
N LEU A 107 7.13 7.75 5.57
CA LEU A 107 6.60 6.78 6.52
C LEU A 107 7.62 5.69 6.88
N GLY A 108 8.41 5.23 5.91
CA GLY A 108 9.47 4.24 6.17
C GLY A 108 10.50 4.72 7.19
N ASN A 109 10.92 5.98 7.08
CA ASN A 109 11.87 6.59 8.02
C ASN A 109 11.28 6.70 9.43
N ILE A 110 9.99 7.05 9.53
CA ILE A 110 9.28 7.15 10.81
C ILE A 110 9.16 5.80 11.50
N LEU A 111 8.79 4.77 10.72
CA LEU A 111 8.70 3.40 11.19
C LEU A 111 10.05 2.85 11.68
N ASN A 112 11.14 3.17 10.97
CA ASN A 112 12.50 2.79 11.38
C ASN A 112 13.04 3.59 12.58
N HIS A 113 12.54 4.80 12.82
CA HIS A 113 12.85 5.55 14.03
C HIS A 113 12.13 4.99 15.25
N PHE A 114 10.89 4.51 15.05
CA PHE A 114 10.10 3.86 16.09
C PHE A 114 10.73 2.53 16.55
N ILE A 115 11.05 1.65 15.60
CA ILE A 115 11.73 0.38 15.87
C ILE A 115 12.89 0.27 14.86
N PRO A 116 14.13 0.01 15.31
CA PRO A 116 15.24 -0.20 14.38
C PRO A 116 14.94 -1.33 13.37
N ASN A 117 15.20 -1.08 12.09
CA ASN A 117 14.97 -2.02 10.98
C ASN A 117 13.50 -2.46 10.80
N PHE A 118 12.54 -1.69 11.30
CA PHE A 118 11.13 -2.06 11.23
C PHE A 118 10.62 -2.25 9.80
N THR A 119 11.06 -1.44 8.83
CA THR A 119 10.66 -1.63 7.44
C THR A 119 11.10 -3.00 6.90
N SER A 120 12.31 -3.45 7.22
CA SER A 120 12.78 -4.79 6.83
C SER A 120 12.00 -5.91 7.51
N ILE A 121 11.56 -5.70 8.76
CA ILE A 121 10.65 -6.63 9.46
C ILE A 121 9.30 -6.68 8.73
N LEU A 122 8.72 -5.52 8.40
CA LEU A 122 7.45 -5.43 7.68
C LEU A 122 7.53 -6.06 6.28
N ASP A 123 8.65 -5.88 5.58
CA ASP A 123 8.90 -6.51 4.28
C ASP A 123 8.93 -8.03 4.40
N SER A 124 9.58 -8.58 5.43
CA SER A 124 9.57 -10.03 5.69
C SER A 124 8.19 -10.54 6.13
N HIS A 125 7.49 -9.77 6.95
CA HIS A 125 6.21 -10.14 7.56
C HIS A 125 5.02 -10.01 6.59
N HIS A 126 5.12 -9.13 5.60
CA HIS A 126 4.05 -8.78 4.66
C HIS A 126 2.68 -8.55 5.32
N PRO A 127 2.58 -7.66 6.33
CA PRO A 127 1.32 -7.42 7.00
C PRO A 127 0.36 -6.64 6.12
N ILE A 128 -0.94 -6.80 6.39
CA ILE A 128 -1.96 -5.93 5.81
C ILE A 128 -1.85 -4.56 6.46
N PHE A 129 -1.63 -3.53 5.65
CA PHE A 129 -1.52 -2.16 6.11
C PHE A 129 -2.89 -1.45 6.04
N ARG A 130 -3.29 -0.80 7.13
CA ARG A 130 -4.52 -0.01 7.24
C ARG A 130 -4.21 1.40 7.71
N ARG A 131 -4.69 2.39 6.95
CA ARG A 131 -4.70 3.79 7.38
C ARG A 131 -6.06 4.09 7.97
N TRP A 132 -6.05 4.54 9.21
CA TRP A 132 -7.25 4.99 9.91
C TRP A 132 -7.34 6.51 9.86
N PRO A 133 -8.56 7.08 9.97
CA PRO A 133 -8.74 8.52 10.01
C PRO A 133 -8.12 9.12 11.28
N GLU A 134 -7.99 10.44 11.30
CA GLU A 134 -7.50 11.15 12.48
C GLU A 134 -8.30 10.80 13.74
N GLN A 135 -7.58 10.68 14.85
CA GLN A 135 -8.14 10.32 16.14
C GLN A 135 -7.96 11.46 17.12
N LEU A 136 -8.99 11.76 17.90
CA LEU A 136 -8.97 12.86 18.86
C LEU A 136 -8.07 12.56 20.08
N SER A 137 -7.84 11.29 20.39
CA SER A 137 -7.02 10.88 21.53
C SER A 137 -6.43 9.48 21.35
N THR A 138 -5.35 9.21 22.09
CA THR A 138 -4.72 7.88 22.15
C THR A 138 -5.67 6.82 22.73
N SER A 139 -6.41 7.16 23.79
CA SER A 139 -7.36 6.23 24.42
C SER A 139 -8.53 5.87 23.49
N GLY A 140 -9.06 6.85 22.74
CA GLY A 140 -10.12 6.63 21.76
C GLY A 140 -9.67 5.70 20.64
N PHE A 141 -8.45 5.91 20.15
CA PHE A 141 -7.84 5.00 19.17
C PHE A 141 -7.66 3.59 19.70
N ILE A 142 -7.07 3.42 20.89
CA ILE A 142 -6.83 2.09 21.47
C ILE A 142 -8.15 1.34 21.64
N GLN A 143 -9.18 2.01 22.18
CA GLN A 143 -10.51 1.43 22.33
C GLN A 143 -11.11 1.04 20.98
N SER A 144 -11.05 1.94 19.99
CA SER A 144 -11.55 1.68 18.65
C SER A 144 -10.80 0.53 17.99
N PHE A 145 -9.48 0.51 18.07
CA PHE A 145 -8.63 -0.57 17.57
C PHE A 145 -9.08 -1.91 18.14
N PHE A 146 -9.11 -2.07 19.46
CA PHE A 146 -9.48 -3.34 20.08
C PHE A 146 -10.94 -3.76 19.88
N ASN A 147 -11.87 -2.81 19.74
CA ASN A 147 -13.27 -3.10 19.44
C ASN A 147 -13.45 -3.60 18.00
N ASN A 148 -12.65 -3.09 17.07
CA ASN A 148 -12.64 -3.50 15.67
C ASN A 148 -11.77 -4.74 15.41
N LEU A 149 -11.24 -5.36 16.46
CA LEU A 149 -10.54 -6.66 16.43
C LEU A 149 -11.41 -7.77 17.01
N ALA A 150 -11.77 -8.74 16.17
CA ALA A 150 -12.36 -10.01 16.60
C ALA A 150 -11.26 -11.04 16.90
N ILE A 151 -10.49 -10.86 17.99
CA ILE A 151 -9.52 -11.90 18.42
C ILE A 151 -10.30 -13.12 18.91
N PRO A 152 -10.07 -14.33 18.35
CA PRO A 152 -10.69 -15.55 18.85
C PRO A 152 -10.07 -15.97 20.19
N ASN A 153 -10.90 -16.49 21.10
CA ASN A 153 -10.48 -17.02 22.41
C ASN A 153 -9.59 -16.05 23.21
N LYS A 154 -9.99 -14.76 23.30
CA LYS A 154 -9.26 -13.71 24.03
C LYS A 154 -8.86 -14.20 25.42
N GLY A 155 -7.55 -14.20 25.69
CA GLY A 155 -6.98 -14.59 27.00
C GLY A 155 -7.03 -16.08 27.34
N GLN A 156 -7.52 -16.94 26.45
CA GLN A 156 -7.72 -18.38 26.70
C GLN A 156 -6.90 -19.27 25.76
N GLY A 157 -5.62 -18.94 25.56
CA GLY A 157 -4.74 -19.73 24.71
C GLY A 157 -5.06 -19.55 23.22
N THR A 158 -4.65 -18.41 22.67
CA THR A 158 -4.79 -18.08 21.25
C THR A 158 -3.42 -17.77 20.66
N ILE A 159 -3.22 -18.05 19.37
CA ILE A 159 -1.97 -17.64 18.68
C ILE A 159 -1.92 -16.12 18.45
N TRP A 160 -3.05 -15.45 18.62
CA TRP A 160 -3.22 -14.04 18.28
C TRP A 160 -2.93 -13.13 19.47
N CYS A 161 -2.18 -12.08 19.22
CA CYS A 161 -2.08 -10.96 20.13
C CYS A 161 -2.16 -9.64 19.37
N SER A 162 -2.52 -8.57 20.05
CA SER A 162 -2.51 -7.25 19.48
C SER A 162 -1.95 -6.23 20.47
N ILE A 163 -1.35 -5.18 19.93
CA ILE A 163 -0.72 -4.14 20.71
C ILE A 163 -1.02 -2.78 20.08
N ALA A 164 -1.38 -1.79 20.88
CA ALA A 164 -1.70 -0.46 20.39
C ALA A 164 -1.27 0.64 21.35
N GLY A 165 -0.90 1.78 20.78
CA GLY A 165 -0.52 2.96 21.54
C GLY A 165 -0.03 4.09 20.64
N THR A 166 0.64 5.06 21.26
CA THR A 166 1.20 6.22 20.57
C THR A 166 2.70 6.07 20.36
N ILE A 167 3.20 6.58 19.24
CA ILE A 167 4.62 6.69 18.93
C ILE A 167 4.96 8.16 18.71
N GLU A 168 6.17 8.55 19.10
CA GLU A 168 6.69 9.90 18.92
C GLU A 168 7.91 9.84 18.00
N VAL A 169 7.89 10.63 16.93
CA VAL A 169 8.97 10.66 15.95
C VAL A 169 9.18 12.11 15.51
N VAL A 170 10.38 12.64 15.78
CA VAL A 170 10.83 13.97 15.34
C VAL A 170 9.79 15.08 15.63
N GLY A 171 9.26 15.10 16.86
CA GLY A 171 8.30 16.13 17.30
C GLY A 171 6.85 15.93 16.83
N SER A 172 6.56 14.86 16.11
CA SER A 172 5.20 14.46 15.74
C SER A 172 4.79 13.20 16.48
N SER A 173 3.52 13.12 16.87
CA SER A 173 2.93 11.92 17.44
C SER A 173 2.04 11.21 16.42
N TYR A 174 2.08 9.89 16.42
CA TYR A 174 1.19 9.04 15.64
C TYR A 174 0.63 7.94 16.52
N LEU A 175 -0.42 7.29 16.03
CA LEU A 175 -1.04 6.15 16.68
C LEU A 175 -0.79 4.91 15.85
N ILE A 176 -0.36 3.85 16.51
CA ILE A 176 0.00 2.59 15.88
C ILE A 176 -0.71 1.43 16.59
N GLY A 177 -1.25 0.53 15.78
CA GLY A 177 -1.83 -0.73 16.24
C GLY A 177 -1.24 -1.87 15.43
N MET A 178 -0.84 -2.95 16.09
CA MET A 178 -0.31 -4.15 15.46
C MET A 178 -1.14 -5.35 15.87
N VAL A 179 -1.50 -6.18 14.90
CA VAL A 179 -2.02 -7.53 15.13
C VAL A 179 -0.91 -8.51 14.78
N CYS A 180 -0.63 -9.42 15.70
CA CYS A 180 0.48 -10.35 15.64
C CYS A 180 0.00 -11.79 15.85
N SER A 181 0.73 -12.74 15.28
CA SER A 181 0.54 -14.18 15.50
C SER A 181 1.83 -14.82 16.03
N THR A 182 1.70 -15.78 16.93
CA THR A 182 2.78 -16.67 17.41
C THR A 182 2.64 -18.08 16.80
N ASP A 183 3.68 -18.90 16.88
CA ASP A 183 3.59 -20.32 16.46
C ASP A 183 2.85 -21.20 17.47
N THR A 184 2.88 -20.82 18.74
CA THR A 184 2.23 -21.53 19.86
C THR A 184 1.17 -20.65 20.52
N PRO A 185 0.05 -21.21 21.02
CA PRO A 185 -0.93 -20.45 21.78
C PRO A 185 -0.31 -19.70 22.97
N ASN A 186 -0.80 -18.49 23.23
CA ASN A 186 -0.31 -17.60 24.27
C ASN A 186 -1.47 -16.91 25.02
N SER A 187 -1.14 -16.19 26.09
CA SER A 187 -2.08 -15.44 26.92
C SER A 187 -1.92 -13.91 26.78
N LEU A 188 -1.19 -13.42 25.78
CA LEU A 188 -0.88 -12.00 25.60
C LEU A 188 -2.12 -11.17 25.24
N SER A 189 -3.04 -11.74 24.45
CA SER A 189 -4.30 -11.13 24.03
C SER A 189 -4.17 -9.68 23.54
N GLN A 190 -4.55 -8.67 24.33
CA GLN A 190 -4.52 -7.26 23.96
C GLN A 190 -3.60 -6.49 24.90
N ILE A 191 -2.64 -5.75 24.33
CA ILE A 191 -1.62 -5.02 25.07
C ILE A 191 -1.77 -3.53 24.78
N THR A 192 -2.00 -2.74 25.83
CA THR A 192 -2.04 -1.28 25.71
C THR A 192 -0.67 -0.71 26.02
N VAL A 193 -0.19 0.19 25.17
CA VAL A 193 1.02 0.98 25.40
C VAL A 193 0.61 2.39 25.76
N GLU A 194 0.71 2.72 27.04
CA GLU A 194 0.24 3.99 27.59
C GLU A 194 1.25 5.12 27.35
N ARG A 195 2.54 4.79 27.34
CA ARG A 195 3.65 5.76 27.19
C ARG A 195 4.58 5.33 26.06
N PRO A 196 5.11 6.26 25.25
CA PRO A 196 6.03 5.92 24.15
C PRO A 196 7.22 5.06 24.57
N GLY A 197 7.82 5.32 25.74
CA GLY A 197 8.97 4.53 26.23
C GLY A 197 8.65 3.05 26.50
N GLN A 198 7.41 2.72 26.81
CA GLN A 198 6.98 1.34 27.13
C GLN A 198 7.07 0.41 25.91
N TRP A 199 7.09 0.95 24.69
CA TRP A 199 7.33 0.13 23.50
C TRP A 199 8.64 -0.65 23.56
N LEU A 200 9.69 -0.08 24.15
CA LEU A 200 11.01 -0.71 24.28
C LEU A 200 11.02 -1.86 25.31
N ASP A 201 10.12 -1.80 26.30
CA ASP A 201 9.97 -2.86 27.29
C ASP A 201 9.22 -4.06 26.71
N ILE A 202 8.26 -3.78 25.81
CA ILE A 202 7.35 -4.78 25.25
C ILE A 202 7.94 -5.43 23.99
N LEU A 203 8.47 -4.61 23.08
CA LEU A 203 8.96 -5.05 21.78
C LEU A 203 10.47 -5.21 21.80
N ARG A 204 10.92 -6.37 21.37
CA ARG A 204 12.35 -6.66 21.20
C ARG A 204 12.61 -7.12 19.78
N VAL A 205 13.67 -6.58 19.20
CA VAL A 205 14.16 -6.98 17.87
C VAL A 205 15.53 -7.59 18.05
N HIS A 206 15.68 -8.80 17.54
CA HIS A 206 16.95 -9.52 17.51
C HIS A 206 17.36 -9.72 16.05
N GLN A 207 18.63 -9.49 15.74
CA GLN A 207 19.22 -9.94 14.49
C GLN A 207 19.50 -11.45 14.61
N ALA A 208 19.05 -12.23 13.63
CA ALA A 208 19.33 -13.67 13.57
C ALA A 208 20.72 -13.97 13.04
#